data_AF-A0A4Y1QY54-F1
#
_entry.id   AF-A0A4Y1QY54-F1
#
_cell.length_a   1.000
_cell.length_b   1.000
_cell.length_c   1.000
_cell.angle_alpha   90.00
_cell.angle_beta   90.00
_cell.angle_gamma   90.00
#
_symmetry.space_group_name_H-M   'P 1'
#
loop_
_entity.id
_entity.type
_entity.pdbx_description
1 polymer ?
#
loop_
_entity_poly.entity_id
_entity_poly.type
_entity_poly.pdbx_seq_one_letter_code
_entity_poly.pdbx_strand_id
1 'polypeptide(L)'
;MDVEHEFVANHNGWAWGFKSFVLLSELCDRDKGYLINDLCVVEVKVSVRNGIKILEDQETGELIDFRGLGRVEKTFVPFLEEVCSSYPSLLECHKKRSRTFIQCAFTALGRLLRFLKTTKAKDMTHDACKRLQLLWEELETFKFDLVWLEPHVQSVLVMKKRAGRVDRLREDVEILENEIKRRRDVLAAAEVDLEAAKRDLAKAEEEFKKIDMDTELGYPLT
;
A
#
# COMPACT_ATOMS: atom_id res chain seq x y z
N MET A 1 13.05 33.38 7.50
CA MET A 1 11.73 33.10 6.88
C MET A 1 11.41 31.67 7.19
N ASP A 2 10.34 31.42 7.92
CA ASP A 2 9.82 30.05 8.10
C ASP A 2 8.89 29.77 6.94
N VAL A 3 9.19 28.69 6.20
CA VAL A 3 8.45 28.29 5.02
C VAL A 3 8.10 26.82 5.09
N GLU A 4 6.90 26.48 4.63
CA GLU A 4 6.38 25.12 4.64
C GLU A 4 6.24 24.61 3.21
N HIS A 5 6.65 23.37 2.99
CA HIS A 5 6.47 22.68 1.72
C HIS A 5 6.17 21.21 1.96
N GLU A 6 5.25 20.68 1.16
CA GLU A 6 4.95 19.27 1.11
C GLU A 6 5.73 18.63 -0.04
N PHE A 7 6.70 17.78 0.30
CA PHE A 7 7.45 17.01 -0.68
C PHE A 7 6.60 15.84 -1.18
N VAL A 8 6.32 15.79 -2.47
CA VAL A 8 5.57 14.70 -3.12
C VAL A 8 6.53 13.88 -3.98
N ALA A 9 6.46 12.55 -3.87
CA ALA A 9 7.25 11.61 -4.67
C ALA A 9 6.77 11.57 -6.13
N ASN A 10 7.04 12.63 -6.89
CA ASN A 10 6.89 12.69 -8.33
C ASN A 10 8.18 13.25 -8.96
N HIS A 11 8.33 13.13 -10.28
CA HIS A 11 9.56 13.52 -10.98
C HIS A 11 9.97 15.00 -10.79
N ASN A 12 9.08 15.87 -10.30
CA ASN A 12 9.31 17.30 -10.14
C ASN A 12 9.36 17.78 -8.67
N GLY A 13 9.15 16.89 -7.70
CA GLY A 13 9.01 17.23 -6.27
C GLY A 13 10.28 17.05 -5.43
N TRP A 14 11.41 16.70 -6.05
CA TRP A 14 12.67 16.39 -5.36
C TRP A 14 13.47 17.63 -4.91
N ALA A 15 13.14 18.82 -5.43
CA ALA A 15 13.83 20.05 -5.10
C ALA A 15 12.84 21.21 -4.88
N TRP A 16 13.05 21.96 -3.81
CA TRP A 16 12.27 23.15 -3.49
C TRP A 16 13.18 24.23 -2.92
N GLY A 17 12.83 25.49 -3.15
CA GLY A 17 13.61 26.64 -2.70
C GLY A 17 13.17 27.92 -3.39
N PHE A 18 13.98 28.97 -3.22
CA PHE A 18 13.72 30.28 -3.81
C PHE A 18 14.52 30.43 -5.11
N LYS A 19 13.86 30.89 -6.18
CA LYS A 19 14.55 31.24 -7.43
C LYS A 19 15.49 32.45 -7.26
N SER A 20 15.20 33.30 -6.28
CA SER A 20 16.02 34.45 -5.89
C SER A 20 16.06 34.51 -4.37
N PHE A 21 17.22 34.17 -3.80
CA PHE A 21 17.44 34.16 -2.35
C PHE A 21 18.18 35.41 -1.88
N VAL A 22 19.24 35.78 -2.58
CA VAL A 22 20.05 37.00 -2.36
C VAL A 22 20.48 37.53 -3.72
N LEU A 23 20.57 38.86 -3.86
CA LEU A 23 21.10 39.46 -5.08
C LEU A 23 22.59 39.14 -5.19
N LEU A 24 23.06 38.82 -6.40
CA LEU A 24 24.49 38.54 -6.60
C LEU A 24 25.37 39.74 -6.21
N SER A 25 24.93 40.96 -6.48
CA SER A 25 25.62 42.19 -6.08
C SER A 25 25.72 42.34 -4.56
N GLU A 26 24.71 41.88 -3.81
CA GLU A 26 24.71 41.92 -2.34
C GLU A 26 25.53 40.77 -1.75
N LEU A 27 25.47 39.57 -2.35
CA LEU A 27 26.28 38.43 -1.94
C LEU A 27 27.78 38.71 -2.11
N CYS A 28 28.17 39.39 -3.19
CA CYS A 28 29.55 39.76 -3.49
C CYS A 28 30.01 41.06 -2.80
N ASP A 29 29.12 41.76 -2.09
CA ASP A 29 29.48 42.95 -1.35
C ASP A 29 30.37 42.60 -0.15
N ARG A 30 31.62 43.06 -0.17
CA ARG A 30 32.61 42.78 0.87
C ARG A 30 32.20 43.36 2.23
N ASP A 31 31.44 44.45 2.23
CA ASP A 31 31.00 45.11 3.46
C ASP A 31 29.90 44.31 4.17
N LYS A 32 29.22 43.41 3.46
CA LYS A 32 28.18 42.53 4.01
C LYS A 32 28.73 41.28 4.67
N GLY A 33 29.93 40.84 4.28
CA GLY A 33 30.59 39.66 4.85
C GLY A 33 29.97 38.30 4.48
N TYR A 34 29.06 38.25 3.49
CA TYR A 34 28.43 36.99 3.05
C TYR A 34 29.37 36.06 2.28
N LEU A 35 30.38 36.63 1.62
CA LEU A 35 31.40 35.93 0.85
C LEU A 35 32.79 36.34 1.35
N ILE A 36 33.54 35.41 1.91
CA ILE A 36 34.89 35.63 2.43
C ILE A 36 35.79 34.55 1.84
N ASN A 37 36.88 34.93 1.15
CA ASN A 37 37.80 33.99 0.50
C ASN A 37 37.10 32.98 -0.43
N ASP A 38 36.18 33.48 -1.26
CA ASP A 38 35.33 32.67 -2.15
C ASP A 38 34.51 31.58 -1.42
N LEU A 39 34.33 31.71 -0.11
CA LEU A 39 33.53 30.83 0.73
C LEU A 39 32.27 31.55 1.20
N CYS A 40 31.12 30.95 0.92
CA CYS A 40 29.81 31.32 1.46
C CYS A 40 29.23 30.13 2.22
N VAL A 41 28.71 30.36 3.42
CA VAL A 41 28.06 29.32 4.24
C VAL A 41 26.56 29.54 4.19
N VAL A 42 25.83 28.51 3.77
CA VAL A 42 24.37 28.50 3.75
C VAL A 42 23.88 27.49 4.79
N GLU A 43 23.13 27.97 5.77
CA GLU A 43 22.50 27.13 6.79
C GLU A 43 21.02 26.90 6.46
N VAL A 44 20.56 25.66 6.60
CA VAL A 44 19.16 25.28 6.41
C VAL A 44 18.69 24.52 7.65
N LYS A 45 17.65 25.04 8.30
CA LYS A 45 16.96 24.35 9.40
C LYS A 45 15.69 23.71 8.86
N VAL A 46 15.59 22.38 8.95
CA VAL A 46 14.44 21.61 8.50
C VAL A 46 13.71 21.03 9.72
N SER A 47 12.39 21.16 9.73
CA SER A 47 11.51 20.46 10.67
C SER A 47 10.46 19.69 9.87
N VAL A 48 10.31 18.40 10.14
CA VAL A 48 9.37 17.53 9.43
C VAL A 48 8.20 17.24 10.35
N ARG A 49 6.99 17.63 9.93
CA ARG A 49 5.73 17.35 10.65
C ARG A 49 5.33 15.90 10.35
N ASN A 50 5.71 14.99 11.24
CA ASN A 50 5.54 13.54 11.15
C ASN A 50 6.48 12.87 10.14
N GLY A 51 7.39 12.03 10.65
CA GLY A 51 7.92 10.94 9.86
C GLY A 51 6.78 10.00 9.43
N ILE A 52 7.06 9.13 8.46
CA ILE A 52 6.15 8.04 8.14
C ILE A 52 6.03 7.18 9.41
N LYS A 53 4.95 7.35 10.19
CA LYS A 53 4.70 6.57 11.42
C LYS A 53 4.70 5.06 11.18
N ILE A 54 4.51 4.62 9.93
CA ILE A 54 4.57 3.23 9.48
C ILE A 54 6.00 2.65 9.60
N LEU A 55 7.03 3.51 9.64
CA LEU A 55 8.44 3.13 9.86
C LEU A 55 8.86 3.29 11.33
N GLU A 56 8.07 3.98 12.16
CA GLU A 56 8.37 4.22 13.58
C GLU A 56 8.15 2.98 14.45
N ASP A 57 7.46 1.96 13.95
CA ASP A 57 7.36 0.68 14.64
C ASP A 57 8.72 -0.05 14.60
N GLN A 58 9.39 0.04 15.75
CA GLN A 58 10.56 -0.72 16.23
C GLN A 58 11.94 -0.12 15.98
N GLU A 59 12.17 1.15 16.34
CA GLU A 59 13.49 1.63 16.77
C GLU A 59 13.51 1.83 18.31
N THR A 60 13.20 0.77 19.06
CA THR A 60 13.34 0.77 20.53
C THR A 60 14.68 0.21 20.99
N GLY A 61 15.51 -0.25 20.06
CA GLY A 61 16.77 -0.92 20.32
C GLY A 61 17.95 0.02 20.60
N GLU A 62 18.94 -0.51 21.32
CA GLU A 62 20.24 0.13 21.51
C GLU A 62 20.89 0.48 20.15
N LEU A 63 21.26 1.74 19.96
CA LEU A 63 21.98 2.20 18.77
C LEU A 63 23.50 2.04 19.00
N ILE A 64 24.19 1.37 18.08
CA ILE A 64 25.64 1.17 18.14
C ILE A 64 26.33 1.76 16.91
N ASP A 65 27.58 2.19 17.06
CA ASP A 65 28.37 2.67 15.93
C ASP A 65 28.75 1.50 15.03
N PHE A 66 28.37 1.58 13.76
CA PHE A 66 28.66 0.56 12.76
C PHE A 66 29.86 0.98 11.93
N ARG A 67 31.05 0.45 12.27
CA ARG A 67 32.31 0.66 11.52
C ARG A 67 32.66 2.14 11.26
N GLY A 68 32.29 3.05 12.17
CA GLY A 68 32.51 4.49 12.00
C GLY A 68 31.56 5.17 10.99
N LEU A 69 30.59 4.43 10.43
CA LEU A 69 29.68 4.90 9.39
C LEU A 69 28.44 5.61 9.95
N GLY A 70 28.16 5.49 11.24
CA GLY A 70 26.98 6.05 11.88
C GLY A 70 26.38 5.12 12.94
N ARG A 71 25.40 5.63 13.68
CA ARG A 71 24.70 4.85 14.71
C ARG A 71 23.49 4.15 14.10
N VAL A 72 23.50 2.82 14.13
CA VAL A 72 22.39 1.97 13.63
C VAL A 72 21.87 1.09 14.75
N GLU A 73 20.65 0.58 14.61
CA GLU A 73 20.07 -0.31 15.59
C GLU A 73 20.88 -1.61 15.70
N LYS A 74 21.18 -2.04 16.93
CA LYS A 74 21.97 -3.25 17.21
C LYS A 74 21.39 -4.50 16.55
N THR A 75 20.07 -4.57 16.39
CA THR A 75 19.38 -5.70 15.74
C THR A 75 19.68 -5.77 14.24
N PHE A 76 20.10 -4.67 13.61
CA PHE A 76 20.49 -4.64 12.20
C PHE A 76 21.90 -5.14 11.94
N VAL A 77 22.78 -5.02 12.93
CA VAL A 77 24.23 -5.22 12.77
C VAL A 77 24.58 -6.59 12.22
N PRO A 78 24.01 -7.73 12.69
CA PRO A 78 24.31 -9.03 12.12
C PRO A 78 23.99 -9.12 10.62
N PHE A 79 22.86 -8.55 10.20
CA PHE A 79 22.44 -8.55 8.79
C PHE A 79 23.32 -7.62 7.95
N LEU A 80 23.67 -6.44 8.48
CA LEU A 80 24.55 -5.49 7.82
C LEU A 80 25.95 -6.06 7.64
N GLU A 81 26.50 -6.76 8.64
CA GLU A 81 27.80 -7.42 8.52
C GLU A 81 27.79 -8.54 7.47
N GLU A 82 26.74 -9.35 7.44
CA GLU A 82 26.56 -10.42 6.44
C GLU A 82 26.59 -9.85 5.01
N VAL A 83 25.79 -8.80 4.74
CA VAL A 83 25.71 -8.23 3.39
C VAL A 83 26.93 -7.40 3.02
N CYS A 84 27.56 -6.68 3.96
CA CYS A 84 28.77 -5.91 3.68
C CYS A 84 29.98 -6.82 3.42
N SER A 85 30.00 -8.01 4.01
CA SER A 85 31.01 -9.03 3.72
C SER A 85 30.82 -9.62 2.33
N SER A 86 29.57 -9.81 1.92
CA SER A 86 29.22 -10.37 0.60
C SER A 86 29.31 -9.35 -0.53
N TYR A 87 29.01 -8.08 -0.24
CA TYR A 87 28.96 -6.97 -1.19
C TYR A 87 29.76 -5.77 -0.64
N PRO A 88 31.10 -5.80 -0.72
CA PRO A 88 31.96 -4.73 -0.19
C PRO A 88 31.70 -3.35 -0.82
N SER A 89 31.14 -3.30 -2.03
CA SER A 89 30.77 -2.06 -2.73
C SER A 89 29.78 -1.19 -1.93
N LEU A 90 28.96 -1.79 -1.05
CA LEU A 90 28.05 -1.08 -0.16
C LEU A 90 28.79 -0.10 0.77
N LEU A 91 30.00 -0.44 1.20
CA LEU A 91 30.82 0.41 2.07
C LEU A 91 31.52 1.52 1.28
N GLU A 92 31.79 1.30 0.00
CA GLU A 92 32.55 2.21 -0.85
C GLU A 92 31.72 3.38 -1.37
N CYS A 93 30.43 3.17 -1.62
CA CYS A 93 29.52 4.16 -2.21
C CYS A 93 29.33 5.43 -1.37
N HIS A 94 29.76 5.42 -0.10
CA HIS A 94 29.44 6.45 0.87
C HIS A 94 30.65 7.20 1.46
N LYS A 95 31.88 6.86 1.07
CA LYS A 95 33.11 7.48 1.62
C LYS A 95 33.19 9.01 1.47
N LYS A 96 32.46 9.59 0.51
CA LYS A 96 32.41 11.05 0.25
C LYS A 96 31.15 11.74 0.79
N ARG A 97 30.28 11.02 1.50
CA ARG A 97 28.99 11.52 1.99
C ARG A 97 29.08 11.94 3.46
N SER A 98 28.13 12.77 3.91
CA SER A 98 28.05 13.20 5.30
C SER A 98 27.69 12.02 6.20
N ARG A 99 28.22 12.00 7.43
CA ARG A 99 27.95 10.92 8.41
C ARG A 99 26.46 10.66 8.59
N THR A 100 25.64 11.70 8.64
CA THR A 100 24.18 11.58 8.74
C THR A 100 23.57 10.86 7.55
N PHE A 101 24.02 11.16 6.33
CA PHE A 101 23.54 10.48 5.12
C PHE A 101 23.89 9.00 5.15
N ILE A 102 25.13 8.66 5.53
CA ILE A 102 25.57 7.26 5.65
C ILE A 102 24.73 6.53 6.70
N GLN A 103 24.52 7.15 7.86
CA GLN A 103 23.67 6.59 8.92
C GLN A 103 22.26 6.29 8.40
N CYS A 104 21.61 7.26 7.74
CA CYS A 104 20.27 7.05 7.17
C CYS A 104 20.25 5.91 6.16
N ALA A 105 21.25 5.83 5.28
CA ALA A 105 21.35 4.78 4.27
C ALA A 105 21.45 3.38 4.89
N PHE A 106 22.34 3.20 5.87
CA PHE A 106 22.53 1.92 6.55
C PHE A 106 21.36 1.57 7.48
N THR A 107 20.68 2.57 8.06
CA THR A 107 19.43 2.34 8.80
C THR A 107 18.32 1.85 7.87
N ALA A 108 18.10 2.49 6.72
CA ALA A 108 17.10 2.05 5.74
C ALA A 108 17.39 0.62 5.25
N LEU A 109 18.66 0.33 4.93
CA LEU A 109 19.10 -1.02 4.53
C LEU A 109 18.85 -2.04 5.66
N GLY A 110 19.23 -1.69 6.89
CA GLY A 110 19.04 -2.54 8.07
C GLY A 110 17.57 -2.88 8.32
N ARG A 111 16.67 -1.90 8.21
CA ARG A 111 15.22 -2.09 8.36
C ARG A 111 14.66 -3.05 7.31
N LEU A 112 15.05 -2.88 6.04
CA LEU A 112 14.64 -3.75 4.95
C LEU A 112 15.14 -5.19 5.16
N LEU A 113 16.43 -5.35 5.46
CA LEU A 113 17.03 -6.67 5.68
C LEU A 113 16.40 -7.39 6.88
N ARG A 114 16.18 -6.69 7.99
CA ARG A 114 15.47 -7.23 9.15
C ARG A 114 14.09 -7.72 8.74
N PHE A 115 13.32 -6.89 8.03
CA PHE A 115 11.98 -7.25 7.60
C PHE A 115 11.98 -8.51 6.71
N LEU A 116 12.87 -8.60 5.74
CA LEU A 116 12.97 -9.75 4.83
C LEU A 116 13.40 -11.03 5.57
N LYS A 117 14.27 -10.91 6.59
CA LYS A 117 14.78 -12.07 7.36
C LYS A 117 13.78 -12.55 8.41
N THR A 118 12.94 -11.68 8.97
CA THR A 118 12.01 -12.04 10.06
C THR A 118 10.61 -12.37 9.57
N THR A 119 10.18 -11.81 8.44
CA THR A 119 8.81 -11.99 7.94
C THR A 119 8.72 -13.24 7.06
N LYS A 120 7.88 -14.21 7.46
CA LYS A 120 7.64 -15.41 6.66
C LYS A 120 6.55 -15.14 5.62
N ALA A 121 6.56 -15.90 4.52
CA ALA A 121 5.57 -15.75 3.45
C ALA A 121 4.11 -15.90 3.93
N LYS A 122 3.87 -16.73 4.95
CA LYS A 122 2.54 -16.91 5.57
C LYS A 122 2.05 -15.71 6.38
N ASP A 123 2.97 -14.88 6.86
CA ASP A 123 2.70 -13.71 7.71
C ASP A 123 2.63 -12.43 6.87
N MET A 124 2.72 -12.57 5.53
CA MET A 124 2.77 -11.47 4.58
C MET A 124 1.37 -10.94 4.26
N THR A 125 0.80 -10.19 5.21
CA THR A 125 -0.49 -9.50 5.05
C THR A 125 -0.40 -8.32 4.07
N HIS A 126 -1.55 -7.70 3.73
CA HIS A 126 -1.59 -6.49 2.91
C HIS A 126 -0.71 -5.37 3.48
N ASP A 127 -0.80 -5.14 4.80
CA ASP A 127 -0.03 -4.10 5.48
C ASP A 127 1.47 -4.43 5.51
N ALA A 128 1.83 -5.70 5.68
CA ALA A 128 3.22 -6.15 5.59
C ALA A 128 3.80 -5.89 4.19
N CYS A 129 3.03 -6.13 3.13
CA CYS A 129 3.44 -5.83 1.75
C CYS A 129 3.62 -4.31 1.53
N LYS A 130 2.70 -3.49 2.06
CA LYS A 130 2.80 -2.03 1.99
C LYS A 130 4.02 -1.52 2.74
N ARG A 131 4.33 -2.09 3.91
CA ARG A 131 5.53 -1.78 4.69
C ARG A 131 6.81 -2.14 3.94
N LEU A 132 6.86 -3.32 3.31
CA LEU A 132 8.00 -3.72 2.48
C LEU A 132 8.23 -2.74 1.33
N GLN A 133 7.16 -2.30 0.67
CA GLN A 133 7.25 -1.33 -0.41
C GLN A 133 7.84 0.00 0.07
N LEU A 134 7.35 0.54 1.19
CA LEU A 134 7.88 1.79 1.74
C LEU A 134 9.36 1.67 2.14
N LEU A 135 9.77 0.52 2.70
CA LEU A 135 11.18 0.26 3.03
C LEU A 135 12.07 0.18 1.79
N TRP A 136 11.55 -0.39 0.70
CA TRP A 136 12.27 -0.45 -0.57
C TRP A 136 12.41 0.94 -1.20
N GLU A 137 11.32 1.71 -1.27
CA GLU A 137 11.31 3.07 -1.81
C GLU A 137 12.24 3.99 -1.00
N GLU A 138 12.23 3.88 0.34
CA GLU A 138 13.18 4.59 1.22
C GLU A 138 14.62 4.23 0.87
N LEU A 139 14.92 2.94 0.69
CA LEU A 139 16.27 2.47 0.39
C LEU A 139 16.77 2.92 -0.99
N GLU A 140 15.90 2.94 -2.00
CA GLU A 140 16.23 3.38 -3.36
C GLU A 140 16.74 4.84 -3.40
N THR A 141 16.29 5.69 -2.46
CA THR A 141 16.77 7.08 -2.38
C THR A 141 18.27 7.20 -2.13
N PHE A 142 18.87 6.20 -1.50
CA PHE A 142 20.29 6.18 -1.15
C PHE A 142 21.20 5.66 -2.27
N LYS A 143 20.62 5.19 -3.40
CA LYS A 143 21.32 4.76 -4.62
C LYS A 143 22.39 3.69 -4.37
N PHE A 144 22.09 2.73 -3.51
CA PHE A 144 22.89 1.51 -3.40
C PHE A 144 22.84 0.71 -4.70
N ASP A 145 23.90 -0.05 -4.98
CA ASP A 145 23.86 -1.12 -5.97
C ASP A 145 23.19 -2.36 -5.34
N LEU A 146 21.89 -2.52 -5.63
CA LEU A 146 21.02 -3.53 -5.01
C LEU A 146 20.52 -4.58 -5.99
N VAL A 147 21.20 -4.78 -7.11
CA VAL A 147 20.83 -5.79 -8.13
C VAL A 147 20.66 -7.18 -7.51
N TRP A 148 21.43 -7.49 -6.46
CA TRP A 148 21.34 -8.76 -5.75
C TRP A 148 20.09 -8.89 -4.85
N LEU A 149 19.52 -7.77 -4.38
CA LEU A 149 18.38 -7.76 -3.47
C LEU A 149 17.05 -7.63 -4.21
N GLU A 150 17.08 -7.01 -5.39
CA GLU A 150 15.91 -6.73 -6.21
C GLU A 150 15.05 -7.98 -6.52
N PRO A 151 15.60 -9.15 -6.90
CA PRO A 151 14.78 -10.35 -7.16
C PRO A 151 13.99 -10.81 -5.93
N HIS A 152 14.57 -10.67 -4.74
CA HIS A 152 13.92 -11.06 -3.49
C HIS A 152 12.76 -10.13 -3.14
N VAL A 153 12.93 -8.83 -3.35
CA VAL A 153 11.88 -7.83 -3.08
C VAL A 153 10.77 -7.91 -4.15
N GLN A 154 11.15 -8.04 -5.42
CA GLN A 154 10.20 -8.17 -6.53
C GLN A 154 9.36 -9.45 -6.44
N SER A 155 9.94 -10.57 -6.01
CA SER A 155 9.19 -11.82 -5.79
C SER A 155 8.04 -11.63 -4.80
N VAL A 156 8.27 -10.90 -3.71
CA VAL A 156 7.25 -10.58 -2.70
C VAL A 156 6.24 -9.55 -3.25
N LEU A 157 6.69 -8.55 -4.00
CA LEU A 157 5.81 -7.56 -4.61
C LEU A 157 4.92 -8.14 -5.74
N VAL A 158 5.36 -9.17 -6.47
CA VAL A 158 4.51 -9.86 -7.46
C VAL A 158 3.34 -10.58 -6.79
N MET A 159 3.50 -11.05 -5.54
CA MET A 159 2.39 -11.59 -4.75
C MET A 159 1.27 -10.54 -4.55
N LYS A 160 1.58 -9.24 -4.53
CA LYS A 160 0.61 -8.12 -4.46
C LYS A 160 -0.35 -8.08 -5.66
N LYS A 161 0.15 -8.31 -6.89
CA LYS A 161 -0.70 -8.36 -8.10
C LYS A 161 -1.71 -9.50 -8.02
N ARG A 162 -1.31 -10.62 -7.40
CA ARG A 162 -2.19 -11.77 -7.16
C ARG A 162 -3.15 -11.52 -5.99
N ALA A 163 -2.68 -10.93 -4.89
CA ALA A 163 -3.53 -10.57 -3.74
C ALA A 163 -4.66 -9.59 -4.14
N GLY A 164 -4.36 -8.54 -4.91
CA GLY A 164 -5.40 -7.63 -5.41
C GLY A 164 -6.39 -8.28 -6.38
N ARG A 165 -6.02 -9.39 -7.03
CA ARG A 165 -6.98 -10.22 -7.78
C ARG A 165 -7.86 -11.04 -6.83
N VAL A 166 -7.29 -11.57 -5.75
CA VAL A 166 -8.01 -12.35 -4.73
C VAL A 166 -9.03 -11.49 -4.00
N ASP A 167 -8.70 -10.26 -3.61
CA ASP A 167 -9.66 -9.36 -2.93
C ASP A 167 -10.87 -9.03 -3.82
N ARG A 168 -10.64 -8.69 -5.10
CA ARG A 168 -11.72 -8.47 -6.08
C ARG A 168 -12.58 -9.72 -6.27
N LEU A 169 -11.96 -10.89 -6.41
CA LEU A 169 -12.70 -12.15 -6.55
C LEU A 169 -13.52 -12.46 -5.29
N ARG A 170 -13.02 -12.10 -4.10
CA ARG A 170 -13.77 -12.27 -2.84
C ARG A 170 -15.00 -11.37 -2.79
N GLU A 171 -14.87 -10.10 -3.19
CA GLU A 171 -16.01 -9.18 -3.32
C GLU A 171 -17.03 -9.69 -4.34
N ASP A 172 -16.57 -10.16 -5.50
CA ASP A 172 -17.44 -10.73 -6.54
C ASP A 172 -18.21 -11.96 -6.03
N VAL A 173 -17.54 -12.85 -5.28
CA VAL A 173 -18.18 -14.03 -4.66
C VAL A 173 -19.26 -13.61 -3.67
N GLU A 174 -19.00 -12.63 -2.81
CA GLU A 174 -19.98 -12.14 -1.83
C GLU A 174 -21.21 -11.54 -2.52
N ILE A 175 -21.02 -10.78 -3.60
CA ILE A 175 -22.12 -10.25 -4.41
C ILE A 175 -22.96 -11.38 -5.01
N LEU A 176 -22.31 -12.39 -5.60
CA LEU A 176 -22.97 -13.54 -6.22
C LEU A 176 -23.73 -14.40 -5.19
N GLU A 177 -23.17 -14.60 -3.99
CA GLU A 177 -23.85 -15.33 -2.91
C GLU A 177 -25.13 -14.62 -2.47
N ASN A 178 -25.07 -13.29 -2.31
CA ASN A 178 -26.24 -12.47 -1.98
C ASN A 178 -27.29 -12.51 -3.09
N GLU A 179 -26.87 -12.51 -4.35
CA GLU A 179 -27.76 -12.63 -5.50
C GLU A 179 -28.45 -14.01 -5.57
N ILE A 180 -27.70 -15.10 -5.33
CA ILE A 180 -28.25 -16.46 -5.24
C ILE A 180 -29.32 -16.52 -4.13
N LYS A 181 -29.05 -15.92 -2.98
CA LYS A 181 -30.01 -15.87 -1.87
C LYS A 181 -31.31 -15.16 -2.28
N ARG A 182 -31.22 -13.96 -2.87
CA ARG A 182 -32.39 -13.21 -3.35
C ARG A 182 -33.20 -13.99 -4.38
N ARG A 183 -32.53 -14.65 -5.35
CA ARG A 183 -33.22 -15.44 -6.37
C ARG A 183 -33.93 -16.65 -5.79
N ARG A 184 -33.35 -17.29 -4.76
CA ARG A 184 -34.03 -18.39 -4.05
C ARG A 184 -35.29 -17.92 -3.34
N ASP A 185 -35.28 -16.74 -2.72
CA ASP A 185 -36.46 -16.18 -2.06
C ASP A 185 -37.58 -15.89 -3.07
N VAL A 186 -37.24 -15.34 -4.24
CA VAL A 186 -38.18 -15.09 -5.34
C VAL A 186 -38.73 -16.41 -5.91
N LEU A 187 -37.87 -17.41 -6.10
CA LEU A 187 -38.30 -18.73 -6.59
C LEU A 187 -39.29 -19.38 -5.62
N ALA A 188 -39.02 -19.34 -4.31
CA ALA A 188 -39.90 -19.90 -3.29
C ALA A 188 -41.28 -19.21 -3.30
N ALA A 189 -41.33 -17.89 -3.49
CA ALA A 189 -42.60 -17.17 -3.63
C ALA A 189 -43.38 -17.61 -4.88
N ALA A 190 -42.72 -17.71 -6.02
CA ALA A 190 -43.34 -18.15 -7.28
C ALA A 190 -43.83 -19.61 -7.22
N GLU A 191 -43.13 -20.49 -6.51
CA GLU A 191 -43.56 -21.86 -6.27
C GLU A 191 -44.86 -21.92 -5.45
N VAL A 192 -45.01 -21.05 -4.44
CA VAL A 192 -46.25 -20.92 -3.66
C VAL A 192 -47.40 -20.43 -4.54
N ASP A 193 -47.17 -19.41 -5.36
CA ASP A 193 -48.16 -18.84 -6.27
C ASP A 193 -48.60 -19.87 -7.33
N LEU A 194 -47.66 -20.62 -7.88
CA LEU A 194 -47.93 -21.70 -8.83
C LEU A 194 -48.83 -22.78 -8.20
N GLU A 195 -48.55 -23.16 -6.97
CA GLU A 195 -49.32 -24.19 -6.28
C GLU A 195 -50.73 -23.68 -5.91
N ALA A 196 -50.87 -22.39 -5.60
CA ALA A 196 -52.19 -21.76 -5.43
C ALA A 196 -52.98 -21.76 -6.75
N ALA A 197 -52.37 -21.34 -7.86
CA ALA A 197 -53.00 -21.31 -9.17
C ALA A 197 -53.45 -22.71 -9.65
N LYS A 198 -52.65 -23.75 -9.37
CA LYS A 198 -53.05 -25.15 -9.65
C LYS A 198 -54.29 -25.57 -8.87
N ARG A 199 -54.41 -25.17 -7.59
CA ARG A 199 -55.60 -25.47 -6.79
C ARG A 199 -56.83 -24.76 -7.31
N ASP A 200 -56.70 -23.49 -7.69
CA ASP A 200 -57.79 -22.70 -8.26
C ASP A 200 -58.27 -23.28 -9.60
N LEU A 201 -57.33 -23.68 -10.47
CA LEU A 201 -57.64 -24.36 -11.73
C LEU A 201 -58.41 -25.66 -11.49
N ALA A 202 -57.93 -26.52 -10.59
CA ALA A 202 -58.60 -27.79 -10.28
C ALA A 202 -60.03 -27.58 -9.75
N LYS A 203 -60.25 -26.52 -8.97
CA LYS A 203 -61.58 -26.14 -8.47
C LYS A 203 -62.50 -25.69 -9.62
N ALA A 204 -62.01 -24.84 -10.51
CA ALA A 204 -62.76 -24.36 -11.67
C ALA A 204 -63.14 -25.51 -12.63
N GLU A 205 -62.22 -26.45 -12.87
CA GLU A 205 -62.49 -27.65 -13.68
C GLU A 205 -63.58 -28.53 -13.05
N GLU A 206 -63.61 -28.67 -11.72
CA GLU A 206 -64.64 -29.44 -11.02
C GLU A 206 -66.00 -28.74 -11.03
N GLU A 207 -66.04 -27.41 -10.91
CA GLU A 207 -67.27 -26.63 -11.06
C GLU A 207 -67.83 -26.75 -12.48
N PHE A 208 -66.96 -26.69 -13.51
CA PHE A 208 -67.37 -26.85 -14.91
C PHE A 208 -68.01 -28.22 -15.19
N LYS A 209 -67.46 -29.31 -14.62
CA LYS A 209 -68.02 -30.66 -14.77
C LYS A 209 -69.42 -30.84 -14.16
N LYS A 210 -69.81 -30.00 -13.21
CA LYS A 210 -71.12 -30.06 -12.53
C LYS A 210 -72.24 -29.35 -13.29
N ILE A 211 -71.92 -28.65 -14.37
CA ILE A 211 -72.92 -27.99 -15.22
C ILE A 211 -73.60 -29.08 -16.06
N ASP A 212 -74.76 -29.54 -15.60
CA ASP A 212 -75.60 -30.50 -16.30
C ASP A 212 -76.43 -29.80 -17.39
N MET A 213 -75.99 -29.96 -18.65
CA MET A 213 -76.68 -29.39 -19.81
C MET A 213 -77.95 -30.16 -20.22
N ASP A 214 -78.24 -31.31 -19.60
CA ASP A 214 -79.45 -32.10 -19.88
C ASP A 214 -80.65 -31.70 -18.97
N THR A 215 -80.54 -30.61 -18.21
CA THR A 215 -81.65 -30.08 -17.43
C THR A 215 -82.78 -29.64 -18.37
N GLU A 216 -83.91 -30.36 -18.35
CA GLU A 216 -85.07 -30.14 -19.22
C GLU A 216 -85.48 -28.65 -19.26
N LEU A 217 -85.36 -28.07 -20.45
CA LEU A 217 -85.88 -26.74 -20.74
C LEU A 217 -87.41 -26.82 -20.70
N GLY A 218 -87.99 -26.43 -19.57
CA GLY A 218 -89.44 -26.34 -19.38
C GLY A 218 -90.03 -25.25 -20.27
N TYR A 219 -90.30 -25.57 -21.53
CA TYR A 219 -91.03 -24.69 -22.42
C TYR A 219 -92.51 -24.66 -22.01
N PRO A 220 -93.12 -23.46 -21.86
CA PRO A 220 -94.54 -23.37 -21.54
C PRO A 220 -95.38 -23.84 -22.73
N LEU A 221 -96.20 -24.85 -22.50
CA LEU A 221 -97.22 -25.33 -23.44
C LEU A 221 -98.23 -24.19 -23.67
N THR A 222 -98.37 -23.79 -24.93
CA THR A 222 -99.42 -22.85 -25.40
C THR A 222 -100.55 -23.63 -26.04
#